data_AF-A0A7X4GQH1-F1
#
_entry.id   AF-A0A7X4GQH1-F1
#
_cell.length_a   1.000
_cell.length_b   1.000
_cell.length_c   1.000
_cell.angle_alpha   90.00
_cell.angle_beta   90.00
_cell.angle_gamma   90.00
#
_symmetry.space_group_name_H-M   'P 1'
#
loop_
_entity.id
_entity.type
_entity.pdbx_description
1 polymer ?
#
loop_
_entity_poly.entity_id
_entity_poly.type
_entity_poly.pdbx_seq_one_letter_code
_entity_poly.pdbx_strand_id
1 'polypeptide(L)'
;MKTSLRLIPLILLLAGCQSHMQRVADCKVGDWNAIGHKDGLLGEPANYAERKDFCDDHADKPAANDAATRYSAGWAQGNWDLWYTLGSKDGQQGSLAQYDRHANSEDVRKHKTPLNPSAYNAGWTAGNSDYWTAAGQREGASGMPLTQKEANRSKAAAAQLRFDEQAYTNGWRAGNRTFWSDAGYSDARSGTPDSEFRNRAAAARSAGVDIQEESYRTAWNAEIVNYWRNLGTQDATSGKEFGTRGREAKAKGLKIHEREYREAWEARLLTYWRDTGAADGYGHPFMLDQRIANASRDGVFSIPGTKDAYTNAWRQENARYCTPENAFERGRGNAGMAIEVCAPAAQNQLKHAYVSGQDFEIAAAKHRQAVDDANDLANRVRDVRGRLVRLEREIRANQEAKDRPVNDETVKQDRRREQERRELSDYLQRLERQLDDARRWVDRHDQQMQRLRREIY
;
A
#
# COMPACT_ATOMS: atom_id res chain seq x y z
N MET A 1 -37.69 0.33 25.13
CA MET A 1 -36.74 -0.35 26.03
C MET A 1 -35.41 0.38 25.94
N LYS A 2 -34.96 0.99 27.04
CA LYS A 2 -33.73 1.79 27.14
C LYS A 2 -32.68 0.97 27.91
N THR A 3 -31.56 0.66 27.28
CA THR A 3 -30.35 0.15 27.96
C THR A 3 -29.12 0.73 27.28
N SER A 4 -28.62 1.84 27.84
CA SER A 4 -27.26 2.30 27.61
C SER A 4 -26.73 2.77 28.96
N LEU A 5 -26.00 1.90 29.65
CA LEU A 5 -25.38 2.21 30.94
C LEU A 5 -23.94 1.67 30.96
N ARG A 6 -23.01 2.63 31.12
CA ARG A 6 -21.73 2.54 31.85
C ARG A 6 -20.63 1.62 31.30
N LEU A 7 -19.76 2.23 30.49
CA LEU A 7 -18.36 1.82 30.27
C LEU A 7 -17.49 3.09 30.17
N ILE A 8 -17.39 3.86 31.26
CA ILE A 8 -16.55 5.07 31.34
C ILE A 8 -15.61 5.15 32.58
N PRO A 9 -15.72 4.35 33.68
CA PRO A 9 -14.83 4.59 34.83
C PRO A 9 -13.45 3.94 34.75
N LEU A 10 -13.16 3.06 33.77
CA LEU A 10 -11.90 2.30 33.74
C LEU A 10 -10.74 3.00 33.00
N ILE A 11 -11.02 3.99 32.14
CA ILE A 11 -9.98 4.67 31.34
C ILE A 11 -9.29 5.79 32.15
N LEU A 12 -9.93 6.34 33.20
CA LEU A 12 -9.36 7.40 34.04
C LEU A 12 -8.31 6.90 35.05
N LEU A 13 -8.27 5.60 35.37
CA LEU A 13 -7.30 5.03 36.32
C LEU A 13 -5.92 4.73 35.70
N LEU A 14 -5.82 4.63 34.37
CA LEU A 14 -4.55 4.32 33.67
C LEU A 14 -3.68 5.55 33.42
N ALA A 15 -4.26 6.76 33.41
CA ALA A 15 -3.49 8.00 33.18
C ALA A 15 -2.59 8.40 34.36
N GLY A 16 -3.00 8.06 35.60
CA GLY A 16 -2.21 8.37 36.81
C GLY A 16 -0.92 7.54 36.96
N CYS A 17 -0.87 6.35 36.35
CA CYS A 17 0.32 5.50 36.42
C CYS A 17 1.47 5.98 35.51
N GLN A 18 1.15 6.61 34.38
CA GLN A 18 2.16 7.07 33.43
C GLN A 18 2.94 8.30 33.95
N SER A 19 2.26 9.25 34.59
CA SER A 19 2.92 10.45 35.15
C SER A 19 3.86 10.10 36.31
N HIS A 20 3.49 9.15 37.17
CA HIS A 20 4.34 8.69 38.26
C HIS A 20 5.60 7.98 37.75
N MET A 21 5.46 7.04 36.80
CA MET A 21 6.59 6.33 36.21
C MET A 21 7.58 7.28 35.52
N GLN A 22 7.07 8.31 34.86
CA GLN A 22 7.91 9.32 34.20
C GLN A 22 8.68 10.18 35.21
N ARG A 23 8.05 10.61 36.32
CA ARG A 23 8.74 11.34 37.38
C ARG A 23 9.84 10.50 38.04
N VAL A 24 9.59 9.22 38.30
CA VAL A 24 10.62 8.29 38.81
C VAL A 24 11.79 8.15 37.84
N ALA A 25 11.51 8.02 36.54
CA ALA A 25 12.56 7.94 35.52
C ALA A 25 13.40 9.21 35.48
N ASP A 26 12.78 10.39 35.56
CA ASP A 26 13.47 11.67 35.59
C ASP A 26 14.40 11.80 36.82
N CYS A 27 13.94 11.36 37.99
CA CYS A 27 14.77 11.33 39.21
C CYS A 27 15.99 10.42 39.08
N LYS A 28 15.85 9.25 38.43
CA LYS A 28 16.97 8.32 38.17
C LYS A 28 18.03 8.91 37.24
N VAL A 29 17.61 9.73 36.27
CA VAL A 29 18.54 10.47 35.40
C VAL A 29 19.28 11.54 36.18
N GLY A 30 18.60 12.23 37.11
CA GLY A 30 19.20 13.21 38.01
C GLY A 30 19.60 14.54 37.35
N ASP A 31 19.10 14.82 36.14
CA ASP A 31 19.27 16.11 35.46
C ASP A 31 18.24 17.12 35.97
N TRP A 32 18.61 17.84 37.03
CA TRP A 32 17.76 18.84 37.66
C TRP A 32 17.31 19.96 36.72
N ASN A 33 18.10 20.31 35.69
CA ASN A 33 17.69 21.31 34.72
C ASN A 33 16.56 20.78 33.82
N ALA A 34 16.70 19.56 33.32
CA ALA A 34 15.65 18.91 32.52
C ALA A 34 14.39 18.61 33.34
N ILE A 35 14.53 18.21 34.60
CA ILE A 35 13.42 18.02 35.54
C ILE A 35 12.65 19.33 35.71
N GLY A 36 13.35 20.41 36.05
CA GLY A 36 12.75 21.73 36.20
C GLY A 36 12.04 22.17 34.94
N HIS A 37 12.69 22.05 33.78
CA HIS A 37 12.09 22.40 32.48
C HIS A 37 10.79 21.65 32.20
N LYS A 38 10.74 20.33 32.41
CA LYS A 38 9.52 19.55 32.25
C LYS A 38 8.41 20.01 33.20
N ASP A 39 8.73 20.23 34.47
CA ASP A 39 7.76 20.68 35.46
C ASP A 39 7.22 22.08 35.10
N GLY A 40 8.08 22.99 34.64
CA GLY A 40 7.68 24.30 34.14
C GLY A 40 6.79 24.22 32.89
N LEU A 41 7.10 23.33 31.96
CA LEU A 41 6.32 23.10 30.73
C LEU A 41 4.93 22.51 31.03
N LEU A 42 4.82 21.68 32.07
CA LEU A 42 3.54 21.14 32.56
C LEU A 42 2.74 22.18 33.36
N GLY A 43 3.32 23.34 33.65
CA GLY A 43 2.68 24.39 34.42
C GLY A 43 2.65 24.10 35.92
N GLU A 44 3.51 23.22 36.42
CA GLU A 44 3.64 22.93 37.85
C GLU A 44 4.27 24.12 38.58
N PRO A 45 4.00 24.32 39.88
CA PRO A 45 4.65 25.35 40.66
C PRO A 45 6.15 25.06 40.79
N ALA A 46 6.96 26.11 40.98
CA ALA A 46 8.41 26.00 41.15
C ALA A 46 8.81 25.40 42.51
N ASN A 47 8.38 24.17 42.80
CA ASN A 47 8.57 23.53 44.11
C ASN A 47 9.75 22.54 44.10
N TYR A 48 10.97 23.08 44.12
CA TYR A 48 12.18 22.25 44.21
C TYR A 48 12.17 21.34 45.44
N ALA A 49 11.70 21.81 46.59
CA ALA A 49 11.73 21.05 47.83
C ALA A 49 10.91 19.76 47.74
N GLU A 50 9.66 19.85 47.25
CA GLU A 50 8.79 18.69 47.03
C GLU A 50 9.34 17.76 45.95
N ARG A 51 9.90 18.31 44.87
CA ARG A 51 10.50 17.49 43.81
C ARG A 51 11.77 16.78 44.28
N LYS A 52 12.57 17.44 45.14
CA LYS A 52 13.75 16.86 45.78
C LYS A 52 13.36 15.71 46.69
N ASP A 53 12.39 15.92 47.58
CA ASP A 53 11.89 14.90 48.50
C ASP A 53 11.41 13.66 47.73
N PHE A 54 10.59 13.86 46.69
CA PHE A 54 10.14 12.78 45.81
C PHE A 54 11.31 12.04 45.14
N CYS A 55 12.33 12.75 44.66
CA CYS A 55 13.48 12.13 44.02
C CYS A 55 14.43 11.44 45.01
N ASP A 56 14.57 11.94 46.24
CA ASP A 56 15.38 11.28 47.28
C ASP A 56 14.83 9.87 47.60
N ASP A 57 13.52 9.67 47.48
CA ASP A 57 12.85 8.36 47.66
C ASP A 57 13.04 7.38 46.48
N HIS A 58 13.41 7.88 45.29
CA HIS A 58 13.33 7.11 44.04
C HIS A 58 14.61 7.11 43.18
N ALA A 59 15.60 7.94 43.52
CA ALA A 59 16.88 8.05 42.82
C ALA A 59 17.99 7.26 43.52
N ASP A 60 18.96 6.79 42.75
CA ASP A 60 20.12 6.04 43.29
C ASP A 60 21.18 6.96 43.91
N LYS A 61 21.06 8.28 43.74
CA LYS A 61 22.03 9.29 44.18
C LYS A 61 21.32 10.54 44.72
N PRO A 62 21.87 11.16 45.79
CA PRO A 62 21.32 12.41 46.31
C PRO A 62 21.51 13.57 45.31
N ALA A 63 20.63 14.56 45.39
CA ALA A 63 20.72 15.78 44.59
C ALA A 63 22.06 16.52 44.81
N ALA A 64 22.66 17.02 43.73
CA ALA A 64 23.89 17.82 43.80
C ALA A 64 23.64 19.16 44.54
N ASN A 65 24.71 19.76 45.07
CA ASN A 65 24.61 21.02 45.84
C ASN A 65 24.04 22.20 45.02
N ASP A 66 24.17 22.17 43.69
CA ASP A 66 23.64 23.18 42.78
C ASP A 66 22.30 22.78 42.11
N ALA A 67 21.71 21.65 42.52
CA ALA A 67 20.47 21.12 41.95
C ALA A 67 19.30 22.10 42.04
N ALA A 68 19.18 22.83 43.16
CA ALA A 68 18.14 23.84 43.33
C ALA A 68 18.22 24.96 42.27
N THR A 69 19.44 25.44 41.99
CA THR A 69 19.69 26.48 40.98
C THR A 69 19.39 25.95 39.57
N ARG A 70 19.87 24.74 39.25
CA ARG A 70 19.61 24.10 37.95
C ARG A 70 18.13 23.85 37.72
N TYR A 71 17.42 23.34 38.73
CA TYR A 71 15.98 23.15 38.69
C TYR A 71 15.24 24.46 38.44
N SER A 72 15.57 25.51 39.19
CA SER A 72 14.90 26.81 39.07
C SER A 72 15.13 27.44 37.68
N ALA A 73 16.35 27.32 37.13
CA ALA A 73 16.67 27.79 35.79
C ALA A 73 15.91 27.02 34.71
N GLY A 74 15.93 25.69 34.79
CA GLY A 74 15.18 24.83 33.88
C GLY A 74 13.69 25.12 33.94
N TRP A 75 13.13 25.22 35.15
CA TRP A 75 11.72 25.52 35.38
C TRP A 75 11.30 26.87 34.81
N ALA A 76 12.12 27.91 34.98
CA ALA A 76 11.85 29.22 34.40
C ALA A 76 11.77 29.15 32.87
N GLN A 77 12.67 28.39 32.23
CA GLN A 77 12.63 28.16 30.79
C GLN A 77 11.39 27.34 30.37
N GLY A 78 11.05 26.28 31.10
CA GLY A 78 9.87 25.45 30.81
C GLY A 78 8.56 26.24 30.92
N ASN A 79 8.44 27.07 31.96
CA ASN A 79 7.31 27.97 32.13
C ASN A 79 7.23 29.01 30.99
N TRP A 80 8.38 29.55 30.57
CA TRP A 80 8.43 30.42 29.40
C TRP A 80 7.93 29.68 28.14
N ASP A 81 8.39 28.44 27.89
CA ASP A 81 8.04 27.67 26.69
C ASP A 81 6.55 27.31 26.65
N LEU A 82 5.95 26.96 27.80
CA LEU A 82 4.51 26.72 27.95
C LEU A 82 3.71 27.95 27.49
N TRP A 83 3.98 29.10 28.11
CA TRP A 83 3.25 30.33 27.81
C TRP A 83 3.51 30.83 26.39
N TYR A 84 4.75 30.73 25.91
CA TYR A 84 5.11 31.05 24.53
C TYR A 84 4.35 30.19 23.53
N THR A 85 4.22 28.89 23.77
CA THR A 85 3.51 27.97 22.87
C THR A 85 2.01 28.27 22.85
N LEU A 86 1.40 28.58 24.00
CA LEU A 86 0.01 29.04 24.07
C LEU A 86 -0.21 30.31 23.25
N GLY A 87 0.67 31.31 23.44
CA GLY A 87 0.63 32.55 22.67
C GLY A 87 0.79 32.30 21.18
N SER A 88 1.80 31.53 20.78
CA SER A 88 2.10 31.21 19.38
C SER A 88 0.92 30.55 18.68
N LYS A 89 0.28 29.58 19.33
CA LYS A 89 -0.91 28.91 18.80
C LYS A 89 -2.07 29.87 18.57
N ASP A 90 -2.33 30.78 19.50
CA ASP A 90 -3.40 31.78 19.37
C ASP A 90 -3.10 32.81 18.28
N GLY A 91 -1.83 33.22 18.16
CA GLY A 91 -1.35 34.12 17.11
C GLY A 91 -1.47 33.50 15.72
N GLN A 92 -1.11 32.22 15.56
CA GLN A 92 -1.22 31.49 14.29
C GLN A 92 -2.66 31.35 13.79
N GLN A 93 -3.64 31.40 14.68
CA GLN A 93 -5.06 31.38 14.32
C GLN A 93 -5.56 32.72 13.78
N GLY A 94 -4.75 33.79 13.83
CA GLY A 94 -5.17 35.13 13.46
C GLY A 94 -6.26 35.66 14.41
N SER A 95 -6.14 35.37 15.71
CA SER A 95 -7.10 35.77 16.74
C SER A 95 -6.50 36.79 17.71
N LEU A 96 -7.37 37.52 18.43
CA LEU A 96 -6.94 38.40 19.51
C LEU A 96 -6.20 37.61 20.59
N ALA A 97 -5.25 38.26 21.26
CA ALA A 97 -4.56 37.67 22.41
C ALA A 97 -5.59 37.18 23.45
N GLN A 98 -5.48 35.90 23.84
CA GLN A 98 -6.38 35.22 24.77
C GLN A 98 -5.70 34.93 26.11
N TYR A 99 -4.68 35.72 26.49
CA TYR A 99 -3.91 35.52 27.72
C TYR A 99 -4.81 35.35 28.94
N ASP A 100 -5.77 36.26 29.14
CA ASP A 100 -6.67 36.20 30.30
C ASP A 100 -7.54 34.95 30.31
N ARG A 101 -7.92 34.43 29.13
CA ARG A 101 -8.66 33.17 29.03
C ARG A 101 -7.81 32.00 29.50
N HIS A 102 -6.55 31.93 29.06
CA HIS A 102 -5.61 30.88 29.48
C HIS A 102 -5.25 31.01 30.95
N ALA A 103 -4.97 32.21 31.44
CA ALA A 103 -4.66 32.50 32.84
C ALA A 103 -5.80 32.11 33.80
N ASN A 104 -7.05 32.19 33.34
CA ASN A 104 -8.22 31.79 34.12
C ASN A 104 -8.71 30.36 33.86
N SER A 105 -8.01 29.60 33.02
CA SER A 105 -8.37 28.22 32.69
C SER A 105 -8.36 27.32 33.93
N GLU A 106 -9.16 26.25 33.90
CA GLU A 106 -9.22 25.28 34.99
C GLU A 106 -7.87 24.62 35.23
N ASP A 107 -7.14 24.28 34.16
CA ASP A 107 -5.82 23.65 34.25
C ASP A 107 -4.78 24.55 34.94
N VAL A 108 -4.71 25.83 34.57
CA VAL A 108 -3.81 26.81 35.22
C VAL A 108 -4.15 26.98 36.70
N ARG A 109 -5.45 27.04 37.04
CA ARG A 109 -5.89 27.14 38.45
C ARG A 109 -5.59 25.88 39.24
N LYS A 110 -5.81 24.70 38.66
CA LYS A 110 -5.60 23.40 39.31
C LYS A 110 -4.12 23.14 39.59
N HIS A 111 -3.24 23.43 38.63
CA HIS A 111 -1.79 23.28 38.79
C HIS A 111 -1.14 24.48 39.49
N LYS A 112 -1.91 25.54 39.82
CA LYS A 112 -1.38 26.80 40.37
C LYS A 112 -0.23 27.34 39.51
N THR A 113 -0.38 27.23 38.19
CA THR A 113 0.67 27.56 37.23
C THR A 113 1.08 29.02 37.35
N PRO A 114 2.37 29.31 37.59
CA PRO A 114 2.85 30.69 37.58
C PRO A 114 2.64 31.34 36.21
N LEU A 115 2.08 32.54 36.25
CA LEU A 115 1.69 33.30 35.09
C LEU A 115 2.90 33.98 34.43
N ASN A 116 2.98 33.94 33.09
CA ASN A 116 4.06 34.56 32.34
C ASN A 116 3.54 35.34 31.12
N PRO A 117 3.04 36.58 31.33
CA PRO A 117 2.45 37.37 30.25
C PRO A 117 3.47 37.79 29.18
N SER A 118 4.75 37.97 29.55
CA SER A 118 5.79 38.33 28.57
C SER A 118 6.10 37.19 27.62
N ALA A 119 6.23 35.95 28.12
CA ALA A 119 6.42 34.76 27.30
C ALA A 119 5.21 34.53 26.37
N TYR A 120 3.99 34.65 26.90
CA TYR A 120 2.78 34.55 26.09
C TYR A 120 2.74 35.60 24.97
N ASN A 121 2.99 36.87 25.28
CA ASN A 121 2.97 37.95 24.28
C ASN A 121 4.06 37.80 23.22
N ALA A 122 5.24 37.29 23.59
CA ALA A 122 6.31 36.96 22.65
C ALA A 122 5.86 35.83 21.69
N GLY A 123 5.26 34.78 22.24
CA GLY A 123 4.67 33.68 21.48
C GLY A 123 3.60 34.17 20.51
N TRP A 124 2.63 34.93 21.01
CA TRP A 124 1.54 35.47 20.21
C TRP A 124 2.04 36.36 19.07
N THR A 125 3.05 37.20 19.33
CA THR A 125 3.68 38.01 18.28
C THR A 125 4.28 37.13 17.19
N ALA A 126 5.06 36.11 17.55
CA ALA A 126 5.66 35.18 16.59
C ALA A 126 4.59 34.43 15.78
N GLY A 127 3.56 33.89 16.44
CA GLY A 127 2.47 33.20 15.78
C GLY A 127 1.65 34.10 14.85
N ASN A 128 1.43 35.36 15.22
CA ASN A 128 0.75 36.34 14.37
C ASN A 128 1.59 36.67 13.12
N SER A 129 2.92 36.77 13.25
CA SER A 129 3.82 36.89 12.10
C SER A 129 3.71 35.66 11.17
N ASP A 130 3.64 34.45 11.71
CA ASP A 130 3.44 33.23 10.90
C ASP A 130 2.10 33.26 10.15
N TYR A 131 1.02 33.67 10.82
CA TYR A 131 -0.31 33.81 10.22
C TYR A 131 -0.28 34.75 9.01
N TRP A 132 0.32 35.94 9.17
CA TRP A 132 0.40 36.93 8.09
C TRP A 132 1.35 36.49 6.97
N THR A 133 2.45 35.80 7.29
CA THR A 133 3.32 35.16 6.29
C THR A 133 2.54 34.17 5.45
N ALA A 134 1.77 33.28 6.08
CA ALA A 134 0.97 32.28 5.37
C ALA A 134 -0.16 32.93 4.54
N ALA A 135 -0.80 33.98 5.05
CA ALA A 135 -1.80 34.74 4.32
C ALA A 135 -1.19 35.38 3.06
N GLY A 136 -0.09 36.10 3.21
CA GLY A 136 0.65 36.69 2.09
C GLY A 136 1.06 35.63 1.07
N GLN A 137 1.63 34.51 1.52
CA GLN A 137 2.06 33.43 0.62
C GLN A 137 0.91 32.86 -0.22
N ARG A 138 -0.26 32.61 0.36
CA ARG A 138 -1.42 32.12 -0.39
C ARG A 138 -1.90 33.12 -1.45
N GLU A 139 -1.97 34.39 -1.09
CA GLU A 139 -2.43 35.44 -2.00
C GLU A 139 -1.42 35.71 -3.12
N GLY A 140 -0.12 35.71 -2.79
CA GLY A 140 0.95 35.81 -3.78
C GLY A 140 0.95 34.62 -4.74
N ALA A 141 0.77 33.39 -4.25
CA ALA A 141 0.68 32.19 -5.09
C ALA A 141 -0.57 32.17 -5.98
N SER A 142 -1.63 32.90 -5.58
CA SER A 142 -2.84 33.08 -6.37
C SER A 142 -2.72 34.19 -7.42
N GLY A 143 -1.57 34.87 -7.50
CA GLY A 143 -1.38 36.00 -8.41
C GLY A 143 -2.18 37.24 -8.03
N MET A 144 -2.47 37.46 -6.75
CA MET A 144 -3.11 38.71 -6.28
C MET A 144 -2.10 39.85 -6.19
N PRO A 145 -2.49 41.11 -6.49
CA PRO A 145 -1.58 42.25 -6.40
C PRO A 145 -1.16 42.54 -4.97
N LEU A 146 0.05 43.11 -4.79
CA LEU A 146 0.56 43.46 -3.45
C LEU A 146 -0.30 44.53 -2.76
N THR A 147 -1.10 45.29 -3.50
CA THR A 147 -2.08 46.25 -2.95
C THR A 147 -3.14 45.58 -2.07
N GLN A 148 -3.35 44.26 -2.20
CA GLN A 148 -4.21 43.48 -1.33
C GLN A 148 -3.80 43.56 0.16
N LYS A 149 -2.52 43.87 0.42
CA LYS A 149 -1.98 44.20 1.74
C LYS A 149 -2.83 45.24 2.48
N GLU A 150 -3.33 46.26 1.78
CA GLU A 150 -4.07 47.36 2.41
C GLU A 150 -5.49 46.95 2.79
N ALA A 151 -6.10 46.06 2.01
CA ALA A 151 -7.36 45.41 2.38
C ALA A 151 -7.16 44.52 3.62
N ASN A 152 -6.06 43.76 3.68
CA ASN A 152 -5.74 42.91 4.82
C ASN A 152 -5.41 43.71 6.09
N ARG A 153 -4.68 44.82 5.96
CA ARG A 153 -4.47 45.78 7.05
C ARG A 153 -5.79 46.34 7.58
N SER A 154 -6.71 46.71 6.67
CA SER A 154 -8.02 47.25 7.04
C SER A 154 -8.91 46.21 7.74
N LYS A 155 -8.91 44.96 7.24
CA LYS A 155 -9.61 43.83 7.88
C LYS A 155 -9.04 43.53 9.26
N ALA A 156 -7.72 43.52 9.40
CA ALA A 156 -7.05 43.32 10.68
C ALA A 156 -7.46 44.41 11.69
N ALA A 157 -7.45 45.68 11.27
CA ALA A 157 -7.87 46.80 12.11
C ALA A 157 -9.34 46.68 12.55
N ALA A 158 -10.25 46.30 11.64
CA ALA A 158 -11.66 46.07 11.97
C ALA A 158 -11.87 44.92 12.96
N ALA A 159 -11.03 43.88 12.89
CA ALA A 159 -11.01 42.75 13.81
C ALA A 159 -10.15 43.01 15.07
N GLN A 160 -9.58 44.22 15.22
CA GLN A 160 -8.64 44.59 16.29
C GLN A 160 -7.37 43.70 16.35
N LEU A 161 -7.02 43.05 15.25
CA LEU A 161 -5.84 42.21 15.12
C LEU A 161 -4.61 43.04 14.76
N ARG A 162 -3.43 42.66 15.27
CA ARG A 162 -2.17 43.27 14.88
C ARG A 162 -1.79 42.81 13.47
N PHE A 163 -1.75 43.74 12.52
CA PHE A 163 -1.23 43.44 11.19
C PHE A 163 0.30 43.42 11.20
N ASP A 164 0.91 42.31 10.78
CA ASP A 164 2.35 42.22 10.54
C ASP A 164 2.64 42.39 9.05
N GLU A 165 2.95 43.63 8.67
CA GLU A 165 3.21 44.02 7.28
C GLU A 165 4.45 43.35 6.69
N GLN A 166 5.52 43.22 7.47
CA GLN A 166 6.77 42.64 6.98
C GLN A 166 6.59 41.15 6.73
N ALA A 167 5.97 40.44 7.68
CA ALA A 167 5.65 39.04 7.55
C ALA A 167 4.74 38.78 6.34
N TYR A 168 3.66 39.54 6.20
CA TYR A 168 2.77 39.46 5.05
C TYR A 168 3.51 39.68 3.73
N THR A 169 4.32 40.75 3.62
CA THR A 169 5.02 41.10 2.38
C THR A 169 6.05 40.04 2.00
N ASN A 170 6.77 39.49 2.97
CA ASN A 170 7.73 38.40 2.74
C ASN A 170 7.03 37.13 2.26
N GLY A 171 5.93 36.75 2.92
CA GLY A 171 5.07 35.66 2.51
C GLY A 171 4.57 35.86 1.07
N TRP A 172 4.03 37.03 0.77
CA TRP A 172 3.53 37.38 -0.57
C TRP A 172 4.61 37.28 -1.64
N ARG A 173 5.82 37.78 -1.39
CA ARG A 173 6.95 37.64 -2.34
C ARG A 173 7.33 36.17 -2.56
N ALA A 174 7.29 35.34 -1.52
CA ALA A 174 7.52 33.91 -1.66
C ALA A 174 6.42 33.25 -2.51
N GLY A 175 5.15 33.53 -2.22
CA GLY A 175 4.01 33.05 -3.00
C GLY A 175 4.04 33.49 -4.46
N ASN A 176 4.35 34.77 -4.71
CA ASN A 176 4.41 35.32 -6.07
C ASN A 176 5.52 34.65 -6.91
N ARG A 177 6.66 34.29 -6.31
CA ARG A 177 7.66 33.46 -7.00
C ARG A 177 7.09 32.10 -7.40
N THR A 178 6.32 31.45 -6.51
CA THR A 178 5.61 30.20 -6.83
C THR A 178 4.63 30.39 -7.98
N PHE A 179 3.79 31.43 -7.96
CA PHE A 179 2.85 31.74 -9.04
C PHE A 179 3.55 31.80 -10.41
N TRP A 180 4.67 32.52 -10.50
CA TRP A 180 5.43 32.64 -11.75
C TRP A 180 6.15 31.36 -12.15
N SER A 181 6.69 30.60 -11.20
CA SER A 181 7.26 29.28 -11.47
C SER A 181 6.22 28.29 -11.99
N ASP A 182 5.02 28.25 -11.40
CA ASP A 182 3.91 27.40 -11.84
C ASP A 182 3.42 27.79 -13.24
N ALA A 183 3.35 29.09 -13.53
CA ALA A 183 3.02 29.58 -14.86
C ALA A 183 4.07 29.14 -15.91
N GLY A 184 5.36 29.31 -15.61
CA GLY A 184 6.45 28.88 -16.50
C GLY A 184 6.48 27.37 -16.72
N TYR A 185 6.27 26.61 -15.65
CA TYR A 185 6.12 25.15 -15.71
C TYR A 185 4.95 24.74 -16.61
N SER A 186 3.75 25.29 -16.38
CA SER A 186 2.55 24.96 -17.14
C SER A 186 2.71 25.27 -18.62
N ASP A 187 3.26 26.44 -18.95
CA ASP A 187 3.46 26.87 -20.33
C ASP A 187 4.45 25.97 -21.06
N ALA A 188 5.58 25.63 -20.43
CA ALA A 188 6.53 24.70 -21.00
C ALA A 188 5.89 23.31 -21.22
N ARG A 189 5.13 22.82 -20.24
CA ARG A 189 4.43 21.53 -20.31
C ARG A 189 3.39 21.46 -21.41
N SER A 190 2.75 22.58 -21.75
CA SER A 190 1.80 22.67 -22.87
C SER A 190 2.46 22.98 -24.22
N GLY A 191 3.79 23.14 -24.28
CA GLY A 191 4.49 23.52 -25.50
C GLY A 191 4.23 24.97 -25.92
N THR A 192 3.91 25.84 -24.96
CA THR A 192 3.77 27.28 -25.15
C THR A 192 5.16 27.94 -25.18
N PRO A 193 5.46 28.78 -26.18
CA PRO A 193 6.78 29.40 -26.31
C PRO A 193 7.04 30.42 -25.19
N ASP A 194 8.31 30.55 -24.78
CA ASP A 194 8.74 31.53 -23.78
C ASP A 194 8.37 32.98 -24.15
N SER A 195 8.14 33.29 -25.44
CA SER A 195 7.64 34.60 -25.86
C SER A 195 6.30 34.98 -25.24
N GLU A 196 5.47 34.01 -24.82
CA GLU A 196 4.22 34.29 -24.10
C GLU A 196 4.40 34.92 -22.73
N PHE A 197 5.61 34.84 -22.17
CA PHE A 197 5.96 35.60 -20.97
C PHE A 197 5.63 37.08 -21.12
N ARG A 198 5.81 37.67 -22.32
CA ARG A 198 5.54 39.10 -22.55
C ARG A 198 4.07 39.45 -22.35
N ASN A 199 3.16 38.62 -22.84
CA ASN A 199 1.71 38.84 -22.72
C ASN A 199 1.28 38.63 -21.27
N ARG A 200 1.79 37.58 -20.61
CA ARG A 200 1.54 37.36 -19.16
C ARG A 200 2.06 38.49 -18.31
N ALA A 201 3.28 38.97 -18.57
CA ALA A 201 3.87 40.11 -17.87
C ALA A 201 3.06 41.39 -18.09
N ALA A 202 2.53 41.63 -19.29
CA ALA A 202 1.64 42.76 -19.55
C ALA A 202 0.33 42.66 -18.76
N ALA A 203 -0.31 41.48 -18.73
CA ALA A 203 -1.53 41.23 -17.96
C ALA A 203 -1.29 41.32 -16.44
N ALA A 204 -0.15 40.83 -15.95
CA ALA A 204 0.24 40.95 -14.55
C ALA A 204 0.46 42.41 -14.15
N ARG A 205 1.14 43.21 -14.99
CA ARG A 205 1.31 44.65 -14.75
C ARG A 205 -0.03 45.38 -14.68
N SER A 206 -0.96 45.10 -15.59
CA SER A 206 -2.28 45.74 -15.56
C SER A 206 -3.11 45.32 -14.34
N ALA A 207 -2.88 44.11 -13.82
CA ALA A 207 -3.49 43.62 -12.59
C ALA A 207 -2.76 44.08 -11.30
N GLY A 208 -1.61 44.75 -11.40
CA GLY A 208 -0.81 45.20 -10.25
C GLY A 208 0.01 44.11 -9.54
N VAL A 209 0.31 43.01 -10.26
CA VAL A 209 1.09 41.88 -9.76
C VAL A 209 2.57 42.08 -10.12
N ASP A 210 3.47 41.94 -9.14
CA ASP A 210 4.91 42.04 -9.41
C ASP A 210 5.37 40.88 -10.29
N ILE A 211 6.21 41.20 -11.28
CA ILE A 211 6.72 40.21 -12.23
C ILE A 211 7.95 39.51 -11.67
N GLN A 212 7.97 38.18 -11.73
CA GLN A 212 9.14 37.35 -11.39
C GLN A 212 9.63 36.60 -12.63
N GLU A 213 10.34 37.31 -13.51
CA GLU A 213 10.83 36.76 -14.79
C GLU A 213 11.78 35.58 -14.59
N GLU A 214 12.72 35.69 -13.64
CA GLU A 214 13.69 34.63 -13.35
C GLU A 214 13.00 33.34 -12.87
N SER A 215 12.01 33.45 -11.98
CA SER A 215 11.24 32.31 -11.48
C SER A 215 10.45 31.61 -12.59
N TYR A 216 9.84 32.39 -13.49
CA TYR A 216 9.15 31.87 -14.67
C TYR A 216 10.11 31.13 -15.62
N ARG A 217 11.18 31.81 -16.06
CA ARG A 217 12.11 31.26 -17.07
C ARG A 217 12.88 30.05 -16.54
N THR A 218 13.20 30.03 -15.26
CA THR A 218 13.87 28.87 -14.63
C THR A 218 12.98 27.64 -14.69
N ALA A 219 11.71 27.77 -14.28
CA ALA A 219 10.75 26.68 -14.34
C ALA A 219 10.44 26.24 -15.78
N TRP A 220 10.26 27.21 -16.68
CA TRP A 220 10.02 26.95 -18.10
C TRP A 220 11.17 26.18 -18.77
N ASN A 221 12.42 26.62 -18.57
CA ASN A 221 13.59 25.97 -19.14
C ASN A 221 13.81 24.56 -18.59
N ALA A 222 13.42 24.30 -17.34
CA ALA A 222 13.49 22.97 -16.76
C ALA A 222 12.44 22.02 -17.37
N GLU A 223 11.19 22.49 -17.51
CA GLU A 223 10.08 21.62 -17.94
C GLU A 223 9.98 21.45 -19.46
N ILE A 224 10.49 22.39 -20.26
CA ILE A 224 10.39 22.28 -21.73
C ILE A 224 11.11 21.04 -22.26
N VAL A 225 12.15 20.59 -21.55
CA VAL A 225 12.86 19.34 -21.86
C VAL A 225 11.92 18.13 -21.67
N ASN A 226 11.12 18.11 -20.60
CA ASN A 226 10.16 17.05 -20.34
C ASN A 226 9.01 17.05 -21.36
N TYR A 227 8.55 18.22 -21.80
CA TYR A 227 7.61 18.33 -22.91
C TYR A 227 8.13 17.59 -24.15
N TRP A 228 9.38 17.82 -24.54
CA TRP A 228 9.96 17.16 -25.71
C TRP A 228 10.14 15.64 -25.52
N ARG A 229 10.53 15.18 -24.33
CA ARG A 229 10.58 13.74 -24.01
C ARG A 229 9.20 13.08 -24.13
N ASN A 230 8.19 13.68 -23.51
CA ASN A 230 6.81 13.17 -23.53
C ASN A 230 6.26 13.13 -24.96
N LEU A 231 6.54 14.19 -25.74
CA LEU A 231 6.16 14.26 -27.14
C LEU A 231 6.83 13.17 -27.96
N GLY A 232 8.13 12.90 -27.73
CA GLY A 232 8.86 11.81 -28.38
C GLY A 232 8.25 10.44 -28.08
N THR A 233 7.94 10.17 -26.80
CA THR A 233 7.25 8.94 -26.40
C THR A 233 5.86 8.79 -27.04
N GLN A 234 5.07 9.87 -27.07
CA GLN A 234 3.74 9.83 -27.70
C GLN A 234 3.84 9.61 -29.21
N ASP A 235 4.77 10.29 -29.86
CA ASP A 235 4.88 10.28 -31.31
C ASP A 235 5.39 8.95 -31.87
N ALA A 236 6.21 8.23 -31.09
CA ALA A 236 6.79 6.92 -31.43
C ALA A 236 5.77 5.89 -31.94
N THR A 237 4.53 5.95 -31.46
CA THR A 237 3.46 5.01 -31.84
C THR A 237 2.27 5.73 -32.50
N SER A 238 2.50 6.89 -33.11
CA SER A 238 1.44 7.67 -33.79
C SER A 238 1.78 8.04 -35.24
N GLY A 239 2.91 7.55 -35.77
CA GLY A 239 3.37 7.82 -37.13
C GLY A 239 4.00 9.20 -37.31
N LYS A 240 4.28 9.94 -36.22
CA LYS A 240 4.93 11.23 -36.27
C LYS A 240 6.42 11.11 -35.97
N GLU A 241 7.21 11.88 -36.72
CA GLU A 241 8.66 11.98 -36.57
C GLU A 241 9.09 13.43 -36.25
N PHE A 242 10.34 13.55 -35.80
CA PHE A 242 10.92 14.83 -35.41
C PHE A 242 10.84 15.89 -36.51
N GLY A 243 11.00 15.53 -37.78
CA GLY A 243 10.97 16.49 -38.89
C GLY A 243 9.68 17.32 -38.93
N THR A 244 8.53 16.69 -38.66
CA THR A 244 7.23 17.38 -38.57
C THR A 244 7.14 18.24 -37.32
N ARG A 245 7.51 17.70 -36.15
CA ARG A 245 7.48 18.45 -34.87
C ARG A 245 8.43 19.63 -34.84
N GLY A 246 9.61 19.50 -35.44
CA GLY A 246 10.59 20.56 -35.57
C GLY A 246 10.06 21.73 -36.39
N ARG A 247 9.31 21.48 -37.48
CA ARG A 247 8.63 22.53 -38.25
C ARG A 247 7.53 23.21 -37.45
N GLU A 248 6.67 22.44 -36.76
CA GLU A 248 5.62 22.97 -35.88
C GLU A 248 6.20 23.85 -34.76
N ALA A 249 7.28 23.40 -34.12
CA ALA A 249 7.97 24.14 -33.08
C ALA A 249 8.60 25.44 -33.59
N LYS A 250 9.29 25.41 -34.76
CA LYS A 250 9.83 26.61 -35.41
C LYS A 250 8.73 27.62 -35.73
N ALA A 251 7.61 27.17 -36.28
CA ALA A 251 6.47 28.04 -36.60
C ALA A 251 5.88 28.73 -35.36
N LYS A 252 5.95 28.05 -34.20
CA LYS A 252 5.50 28.59 -32.90
C LYS A 252 6.57 29.38 -32.15
N GLY A 253 7.81 29.44 -32.63
CA GLY A 253 8.93 30.02 -31.88
C GLY A 253 9.31 29.23 -30.61
N LEU A 254 8.99 27.94 -30.56
CA LEU A 254 9.29 27.07 -29.41
C LEU A 254 10.75 26.62 -29.46
N LYS A 255 11.44 26.66 -28.30
CA LYS A 255 12.80 26.12 -28.17
C LYS A 255 12.79 24.61 -28.43
N ILE A 256 13.71 24.17 -29.28
CA ILE A 256 13.77 22.77 -29.74
C ILE A 256 14.78 21.99 -28.92
N HIS A 257 14.34 20.84 -28.40
CA HIS A 257 15.17 19.86 -27.71
C HIS A 257 15.14 18.54 -28.49
N GLU A 258 15.85 18.52 -29.62
CA GLU A 258 15.84 17.39 -30.56
C GLU A 258 16.41 16.11 -29.97
N ARG A 259 17.51 16.23 -29.22
CA ARG A 259 18.17 15.08 -28.60
C ARG A 259 17.23 14.37 -27.65
N GLU A 260 16.62 15.11 -26.73
CA GLU A 260 15.72 14.54 -25.71
C GLU A 260 14.44 13.97 -26.31
N TYR A 261 13.94 14.59 -27.40
CA TYR A 261 12.86 14.00 -28.19
C TYR A 261 13.26 12.67 -28.83
N ARG A 262 14.39 12.63 -29.55
CA ARG A 262 14.85 11.44 -30.28
C ARG A 262 15.16 10.29 -29.34
N GLU A 263 15.87 10.53 -28.24
CA GLU A 263 16.18 9.52 -27.23
C GLU A 263 14.89 8.89 -26.65
N ALA A 264 13.90 9.72 -26.29
CA ALA A 264 12.62 9.22 -25.77
C ALA A 264 11.78 8.48 -26.83
N TRP A 265 11.82 8.95 -28.07
CA TRP A 265 11.14 8.34 -29.21
C TRP A 265 11.73 6.96 -29.55
N GLU A 266 13.06 6.86 -29.66
CA GLU A 266 13.78 5.60 -29.93
C GLU A 266 13.57 4.60 -28.79
N ALA A 267 13.70 5.03 -27.52
CA ALA A 267 13.47 4.18 -26.36
C ALA A 267 12.04 3.59 -26.33
N ARG A 268 11.04 4.41 -26.68
CA ARG A 268 9.65 3.94 -26.76
C ARG A 268 9.44 2.97 -27.91
N LEU A 269 10.04 3.20 -29.08
CA LEU A 269 9.99 2.26 -30.21
C LEU A 269 10.63 0.91 -29.86
N LEU A 270 11.81 0.91 -29.23
CA LEU A 270 12.44 -0.34 -28.79
C LEU A 270 11.56 -1.11 -27.81
N THR A 271 10.84 -0.39 -26.94
CA THR A 271 9.86 -1.00 -26.03
C THR A 271 8.69 -1.60 -26.79
N TYR A 272 8.09 -0.87 -27.74
CA TYR A 272 7.04 -1.39 -28.61
C TYR A 272 7.46 -2.68 -29.34
N TRP A 273 8.65 -2.69 -29.93
CA TRP A 273 9.16 -3.87 -30.66
C TRP A 273 9.44 -5.04 -29.73
N ARG A 274 9.92 -4.80 -28.50
CA ARG A 274 10.07 -5.82 -27.47
C ARG A 274 8.72 -6.40 -27.06
N ASP A 275 7.73 -5.55 -26.78
CA ASP A 275 6.39 -5.97 -26.37
C ASP A 275 5.70 -6.78 -27.48
N THR A 276 5.83 -6.34 -28.73
CA THR A 276 5.31 -7.06 -29.91
C THR A 276 6.01 -8.41 -30.08
N GLY A 277 7.34 -8.46 -29.92
CA GLY A 277 8.11 -9.69 -29.98
C GLY A 277 7.71 -10.67 -28.88
N ALA A 278 7.51 -10.21 -27.65
CA ALA A 278 7.04 -11.03 -26.54
C ALA A 278 5.64 -11.60 -26.80
N ALA A 279 4.71 -10.78 -27.29
CA ALA A 279 3.35 -11.21 -27.64
C ALA A 279 3.35 -12.27 -28.75
N ASP A 280 4.16 -12.09 -29.79
CA ASP A 280 4.31 -13.06 -30.88
C ASP A 280 5.11 -14.31 -30.44
N GLY A 281 5.98 -14.19 -29.42
CA GLY A 281 6.83 -15.28 -28.95
C GLY A 281 6.05 -16.43 -28.32
N TYR A 282 4.89 -16.14 -27.73
CA TYR A 282 4.11 -17.12 -27.00
C TYR A 282 3.10 -17.83 -27.90
N GLY A 283 3.55 -18.87 -28.60
CA GLY A 283 2.69 -19.76 -29.39
C GLY A 283 2.32 -19.26 -30.79
N HIS A 284 2.98 -18.20 -31.28
CA HIS A 284 2.83 -17.73 -32.66
C HIS A 284 4.15 -17.85 -33.46
N PRO A 285 4.07 -17.93 -34.79
CA PRO A 285 5.26 -17.93 -35.64
C PRO A 285 6.09 -16.65 -35.49
N PHE A 286 7.36 -16.72 -35.88
CA PHE A 286 8.22 -15.54 -35.96
C PHE A 286 7.77 -14.62 -37.11
N MET A 287 7.25 -13.43 -36.80
CA MET A 287 6.57 -12.54 -37.77
C MET A 287 7.31 -11.21 -38.02
N LEU A 288 8.60 -11.10 -37.68
CA LEU A 288 9.33 -9.82 -37.74
C LEU A 288 9.19 -9.11 -39.09
N ASP A 289 9.44 -9.80 -40.21
CA ASP A 289 9.41 -9.20 -41.55
C ASP A 289 8.01 -8.67 -41.89
N GLN A 290 6.97 -9.42 -41.52
CA GLN A 290 5.58 -8.98 -41.69
C GLN A 290 5.25 -7.77 -40.81
N ARG A 291 5.75 -7.73 -39.57
CA ARG A 291 5.56 -6.60 -38.66
C ARG A 291 6.26 -5.35 -39.19
N ILE A 292 7.49 -5.47 -39.69
CA ILE A 292 8.24 -4.37 -40.31
C ILE A 292 7.52 -3.87 -41.58
N ALA A 293 7.03 -4.78 -42.44
CA ALA A 293 6.29 -4.40 -43.64
C ALA A 293 5.00 -3.61 -43.34
N ASN A 294 4.36 -3.88 -42.19
CA ASN A 294 3.14 -3.20 -41.76
C ASN A 294 3.38 -1.99 -40.84
N ALA A 295 4.62 -1.74 -40.41
CA ALA A 295 4.95 -0.75 -39.39
C ALA A 295 4.37 0.65 -39.71
N SER A 296 4.54 1.11 -40.94
CA SER A 296 4.03 2.42 -41.37
C SER A 296 2.50 2.52 -41.31
N ARG A 297 1.78 1.45 -41.67
CA ARG A 297 0.31 1.39 -41.55
C ARG A 297 -0.13 1.43 -40.09
N ASP A 298 0.64 0.80 -39.22
CA ASP A 298 0.36 0.69 -37.80
C ASP A 298 0.90 1.92 -37.01
N GLY A 299 1.42 2.94 -37.70
CA GLY A 299 1.89 4.19 -37.09
C GLY A 299 3.19 4.05 -36.28
N VAL A 300 4.00 3.04 -36.58
CA VAL A 300 5.28 2.75 -35.91
C VAL A 300 6.43 2.71 -36.91
N PHE A 301 7.66 2.87 -36.40
CA PHE A 301 8.87 2.92 -37.21
C PHE A 301 9.81 1.78 -36.86
N SER A 302 10.52 1.27 -37.87
CA SER A 302 11.67 0.39 -37.66
C SER A 302 12.94 1.24 -37.53
N ILE A 303 13.72 0.99 -36.49
CA ILE A 303 14.94 1.72 -36.15
C ILE A 303 16.12 0.76 -35.97
N PRO A 304 17.37 1.26 -35.91
CA PRO A 304 18.49 0.45 -35.43
C PRO A 304 18.15 -0.17 -34.07
N GLY A 305 18.28 -1.49 -33.95
CA GLY A 305 17.90 -2.24 -32.75
C GLY A 305 16.49 -2.86 -32.75
N THR A 306 15.60 -2.50 -33.70
CA THR A 306 14.26 -3.14 -33.85
C THR A 306 14.36 -4.66 -33.94
N LYS A 307 15.26 -5.15 -34.80
CA LYS A 307 15.46 -6.60 -35.01
C LYS A 307 15.86 -7.31 -33.72
N ASP A 308 16.81 -6.76 -32.98
CA ASP A 308 17.32 -7.39 -31.76
C ASP A 308 16.28 -7.33 -30.64
N ALA A 309 15.60 -6.20 -30.47
CA ALA A 309 14.55 -6.03 -29.46
C ALA A 309 13.41 -7.04 -29.66
N TYR A 310 12.89 -7.16 -30.89
CA TYR A 310 11.84 -8.12 -31.21
C TYR A 310 12.35 -9.57 -31.09
N THR A 311 13.49 -9.89 -31.70
CA THR A 311 13.99 -11.27 -31.78
C THR A 311 14.31 -11.84 -30.40
N ASN A 312 14.93 -11.04 -29.53
CA ASN A 312 15.27 -11.49 -28.18
C ASN A 312 14.01 -11.72 -27.34
N ALA A 313 13.03 -10.82 -27.41
CA ALA A 313 11.76 -10.95 -26.70
C ALA A 313 10.96 -12.17 -27.19
N TRP A 314 10.89 -12.35 -28.51
CA TRP A 314 10.23 -13.50 -29.12
C TRP A 314 10.88 -14.81 -28.67
N ARG A 315 12.22 -14.91 -28.73
CA ARG A 315 12.95 -16.12 -28.30
C ARG A 315 12.73 -16.43 -26.83
N GLN A 316 12.73 -15.41 -25.98
CA GLN A 316 12.51 -15.56 -24.55
C GLN A 316 11.11 -16.15 -24.27
N GLU A 317 10.07 -15.60 -24.86
CA GLU A 317 8.69 -16.09 -24.65
C GLU A 317 8.43 -17.43 -25.36
N ASN A 318 9.04 -17.66 -26.53
CA ASN A 318 8.98 -18.95 -27.21
C ASN A 318 9.64 -20.05 -26.40
N ALA A 319 10.78 -19.77 -25.75
CA ALA A 319 11.42 -20.72 -24.84
C ALA A 319 10.54 -21.08 -23.63
N ARG A 320 9.71 -20.14 -23.15
CA ARG A 320 8.73 -20.40 -22.07
C ARG A 320 7.52 -21.18 -22.57
N TYR A 321 7.13 -20.98 -23.82
CA TYR A 321 6.04 -21.72 -24.46
C TYR A 321 6.46 -23.16 -24.79
N CYS A 322 7.66 -23.35 -25.32
CA CYS A 322 8.17 -24.61 -25.86
C CYS A 322 8.84 -25.48 -24.79
N THR A 323 8.13 -25.75 -23.70
CA THR A 323 8.61 -26.65 -22.63
C THR A 323 7.73 -27.90 -22.50
N PRO A 324 8.31 -29.06 -22.13
CA PRO A 324 7.53 -30.27 -21.87
C PRO A 324 6.43 -30.05 -20.83
N GLU A 325 6.68 -29.25 -19.80
CA GLU A 325 5.71 -28.94 -18.76
C GLU A 325 4.51 -28.16 -19.32
N ASN A 326 4.75 -27.11 -20.10
CA ASN A 326 3.66 -26.33 -20.70
C ASN A 326 2.85 -27.18 -21.68
N ALA A 327 3.52 -28.04 -22.47
CA ALA A 327 2.85 -28.99 -23.35
C ALA A 327 1.96 -29.97 -22.58
N PHE A 328 2.47 -30.54 -21.49
CA PHE A 328 1.72 -31.45 -20.64
C PHE A 328 0.50 -30.79 -20.00
N GLU A 329 0.65 -29.60 -19.40
CA GLU A 329 -0.48 -28.89 -18.79
C GLU A 329 -1.54 -28.48 -19.84
N ARG A 330 -1.13 -28.07 -21.05
CA ARG A 330 -2.05 -27.82 -22.16
C ARG A 330 -2.79 -29.09 -22.58
N GLY A 331 -2.10 -30.22 -22.65
CA GLY A 331 -2.67 -31.53 -22.92
C GLY A 331 -3.74 -31.91 -21.89
N ARG A 332 -3.45 -31.72 -20.60
CA ARG A 332 -4.43 -31.92 -19.52
C ARG A 332 -5.68 -31.07 -19.70
N GLY A 333 -5.49 -29.79 -20.03
CA GLY A 333 -6.61 -28.88 -20.30
C GLY A 333 -7.33 -29.12 -21.64
N ASN A 334 -6.86 -30.06 -22.46
CA ASN A 334 -7.24 -30.22 -23.86
C ASN A 334 -7.20 -28.89 -24.66
N ALA A 335 -6.26 -28.01 -24.29
CA ALA A 335 -6.04 -26.73 -24.93
C ALA A 335 -5.01 -26.90 -26.03
N GLY A 336 -5.33 -26.51 -27.26
CA GLY A 336 -4.41 -26.63 -28.39
C GLY A 336 -3.03 -26.00 -28.11
N MET A 337 -1.99 -26.63 -28.66
CA MET A 337 -0.61 -26.14 -28.64
C MET A 337 -0.03 -26.15 -30.06
N ALA A 338 0.46 -25.01 -30.51
CA ALA A 338 1.13 -24.85 -31.80
C ALA A 338 2.58 -25.34 -31.67
N ILE A 339 2.79 -26.66 -31.73
CA ILE A 339 4.12 -27.27 -31.52
C ILE A 339 5.06 -26.95 -32.68
N GLU A 340 4.53 -26.69 -33.87
CA GLU A 340 5.26 -26.34 -35.08
C GLU A 340 6.08 -25.05 -34.96
N VAL A 341 5.71 -24.15 -34.04
CA VAL A 341 6.45 -22.90 -33.78
C VAL A 341 7.68 -23.11 -32.90
N CYS A 342 7.84 -24.31 -32.32
CA CYS A 342 8.97 -24.69 -31.50
C CYS A 342 10.12 -25.25 -32.35
N ALA A 343 11.34 -25.21 -31.81
CA ALA A 343 12.53 -25.77 -32.45
C ALA A 343 12.31 -27.23 -32.88
N PRO A 344 12.67 -27.63 -34.11
CA PRO A 344 12.38 -28.97 -34.63
C PRO A 344 12.84 -30.12 -33.73
N ALA A 345 13.99 -29.96 -33.06
CA ALA A 345 14.55 -30.95 -32.14
C ALA A 345 13.66 -31.20 -30.91
N ALA A 346 12.87 -30.22 -30.46
CA ALA A 346 11.99 -30.34 -29.29
C ALA A 346 10.58 -30.85 -29.65
N GLN A 347 10.16 -30.76 -30.91
CA GLN A 347 8.76 -31.00 -31.30
C GLN A 347 8.25 -32.39 -30.93
N ASN A 348 9.06 -33.43 -31.11
CA ASN A 348 8.64 -34.80 -30.77
C ASN A 348 8.43 -34.99 -29.27
N GLN A 349 9.32 -34.42 -28.45
CA GLN A 349 9.19 -34.45 -26.99
C GLN A 349 7.95 -33.67 -26.54
N LEU A 350 7.68 -32.50 -27.13
CA LEU A 350 6.50 -31.71 -26.81
C LEU A 350 5.19 -32.42 -27.20
N LYS A 351 5.15 -33.07 -28.37
CA LYS A 351 4.00 -33.91 -28.79
C LYS A 351 3.75 -35.03 -27.78
N HIS A 352 4.82 -35.71 -27.37
CA HIS A 352 4.73 -36.77 -26.37
C HIS A 352 4.21 -36.24 -25.02
N ALA A 353 4.75 -35.12 -24.53
CA ALA A 353 4.31 -34.50 -23.28
C ALA A 353 2.85 -34.05 -23.33
N TYR A 354 2.41 -33.48 -24.47
CA TYR A 354 1.01 -33.09 -24.70
C TYR A 354 0.05 -34.29 -24.61
N VAL A 355 0.35 -35.38 -25.33
CA VAL A 355 -0.46 -36.61 -25.28
C VAL A 355 -0.43 -37.22 -23.88
N SER A 356 0.73 -37.24 -23.22
CA SER A 356 0.85 -37.71 -21.84
C SER A 356 -0.03 -36.92 -20.88
N GLY A 357 -0.22 -35.62 -21.10
CA GLY A 357 -1.16 -34.80 -20.35
C GLY A 357 -2.63 -35.19 -20.56
N GLN A 358 -3.02 -35.53 -21.80
CA GLN A 358 -4.37 -36.04 -22.09
C GLN A 358 -4.61 -37.39 -21.39
N ASP A 359 -3.65 -38.32 -21.50
CA ASP A 359 -3.71 -39.62 -20.84
C ASP A 359 -3.73 -39.48 -19.31
N PHE A 360 -3.01 -38.48 -18.78
CA PHE A 360 -3.00 -38.18 -17.35
C PHE A 360 -4.40 -37.81 -16.87
N GLU A 361 -5.14 -36.95 -17.58
CA GLU A 361 -6.50 -36.59 -17.16
C GLU A 361 -7.48 -37.75 -17.27
N ILE A 362 -7.30 -38.65 -18.24
CA ILE A 362 -8.07 -39.90 -18.31
C ILE A 362 -7.76 -40.77 -17.08
N ALA A 363 -6.49 -40.92 -16.71
CA ALA A 363 -6.08 -41.65 -15.51
C ALA A 363 -6.58 -40.98 -14.23
N ALA A 364 -6.56 -39.65 -14.15
CA ALA A 364 -7.07 -38.87 -13.02
C ALA A 364 -8.58 -39.02 -12.86
N ALA A 365 -9.33 -39.06 -13.96
CA ALA A 365 -10.76 -39.35 -13.92
C ALA A 365 -11.04 -40.76 -13.38
N LYS A 366 -10.29 -41.77 -13.83
CA LYS A 366 -10.39 -43.15 -13.31
C LYS A 366 -9.97 -43.25 -11.85
N HIS A 367 -8.94 -42.52 -11.44
CA HIS A 367 -8.50 -42.43 -10.05
C HIS A 367 -9.62 -41.86 -9.16
N ARG A 368 -10.24 -40.74 -9.57
CA ARG A 368 -11.39 -40.16 -8.84
C ARG A 368 -12.53 -41.17 -8.69
N GLN A 369 -12.90 -41.85 -9.76
CA GLN A 369 -13.94 -42.90 -9.71
C GLN A 369 -13.55 -44.03 -8.73
N ALA A 370 -12.32 -44.54 -8.80
CA ALA A 370 -11.86 -45.61 -7.91
C ALA A 370 -11.85 -45.18 -6.43
N VAL A 371 -11.53 -43.91 -6.14
CA VAL A 371 -11.60 -43.33 -4.80
C VAL A 371 -13.05 -43.28 -4.31
N ASP A 372 -13.98 -42.84 -5.16
CA ASP A 372 -15.40 -42.77 -4.82
C ASP A 372 -15.97 -44.18 -4.56
N ASP A 373 -15.64 -45.16 -5.40
CA ASP A 373 -16.02 -46.57 -5.22
C ASP A 373 -15.47 -47.15 -3.92
N ALA A 374 -14.19 -46.89 -3.61
CA ALA A 374 -13.56 -47.34 -2.37
C ALA A 374 -14.22 -46.68 -1.14
N ASN A 375 -14.62 -45.42 -1.23
CA ASN A 375 -15.31 -44.72 -0.15
C ASN A 375 -16.73 -45.28 0.07
N ASP A 376 -17.48 -45.56 -0.99
CA ASP A 376 -18.80 -46.21 -0.89
C ASP A 376 -18.69 -47.59 -0.22
N LEU A 377 -17.76 -48.43 -0.71
CA LEU A 377 -17.51 -49.74 -0.13
C LEU A 377 -17.07 -49.66 1.33
N ALA A 378 -16.21 -48.70 1.68
CA ALA A 378 -15.79 -48.48 3.07
C ALA A 378 -16.95 -48.08 3.98
N ASN A 379 -17.88 -47.26 3.48
CA ASN A 379 -19.09 -46.90 4.21
C ASN A 379 -20.00 -48.13 4.41
N ARG A 380 -20.21 -48.92 3.36
CA ARG A 380 -21.01 -50.17 3.44
C ARG A 380 -20.39 -51.20 4.38
N VAL A 381 -19.07 -51.38 4.37
CA VAL A 381 -18.33 -52.22 5.32
C VAL A 381 -18.59 -51.74 6.75
N ARG A 382 -18.49 -50.43 7.00
CA ARG A 382 -18.75 -49.84 8.33
C ARG A 382 -20.19 -50.11 8.79
N ASP A 383 -21.16 -49.95 7.91
CA ASP A 383 -22.58 -50.15 8.23
C ASP A 383 -22.92 -51.61 8.51
N VAL A 384 -22.45 -52.53 7.66
CA VAL A 384 -22.67 -53.98 7.84
C VAL A 384 -21.96 -54.47 9.10
N ARG A 385 -20.73 -54.02 9.35
CA ARG A 385 -20.00 -54.33 10.59
C ARG A 385 -20.77 -53.80 11.81
N GLY A 386 -21.33 -52.59 11.73
CA GLY A 386 -22.18 -52.04 12.79
C GLY A 386 -23.45 -52.86 13.03
N ARG A 387 -24.11 -53.34 11.96
CA ARG A 387 -25.28 -54.24 12.05
C ARG A 387 -24.91 -55.57 12.67
N LEU A 388 -23.81 -56.19 12.25
CA LEU A 388 -23.32 -57.45 12.78
C LEU A 388 -23.04 -57.35 14.29
N VAL A 389 -22.32 -56.30 14.71
CA VAL A 389 -22.03 -56.05 16.14
C VAL A 389 -23.32 -55.87 16.96
N ARG A 390 -24.34 -55.18 16.40
CA ARG A 390 -25.65 -55.05 17.07
C ARG A 390 -26.36 -56.40 17.18
N LEU A 391 -26.43 -57.17 16.09
CA LEU A 391 -27.05 -58.48 16.07
C LEU A 391 -26.36 -59.45 17.04
N GLU A 392 -25.03 -59.47 17.08
CA GLU A 392 -24.25 -60.29 18.02
C GLU A 392 -24.53 -59.93 19.48
N ARG A 393 -24.69 -58.62 19.77
CA ARG A 393 -25.10 -58.15 21.10
C ARG A 393 -26.52 -58.58 21.44
N GLU A 394 -27.45 -58.48 20.50
CA GLU A 394 -28.85 -58.91 20.69
C GLU A 394 -28.95 -60.42 20.91
N ILE A 395 -28.20 -61.23 20.14
CA ILE A 395 -28.13 -62.68 20.32
C ILE A 395 -27.65 -62.99 21.74
N ARG A 396 -26.54 -62.38 22.18
CA ARG A 396 -25.99 -62.59 23.52
C ARG A 396 -26.96 -62.17 24.62
N ALA A 397 -27.52 -60.96 24.52
CA ALA A 397 -28.43 -60.42 25.53
C ALA A 397 -29.70 -61.29 25.67
N ASN A 398 -30.24 -61.80 24.56
CA ASN A 398 -31.39 -62.70 24.61
C ASN A 398 -31.04 -64.08 25.17
N GLN A 399 -29.85 -64.61 24.87
CA GLN A 399 -29.38 -65.88 25.44
C GLN A 399 -29.15 -65.80 26.96
N GLU A 400 -28.72 -64.64 27.47
CA GLU A 400 -28.43 -64.40 28.89
C GLU A 400 -29.66 -63.94 29.71
N ALA A 401 -30.83 -63.76 29.08
CA ALA A 401 -32.04 -63.31 29.76
C ALA A 401 -32.60 -64.40 30.71
N LYS A 402 -32.64 -64.09 32.02
CA LYS A 402 -33.03 -65.05 33.08
C LYS A 402 -34.46 -65.57 32.97
N ASP A 403 -35.38 -64.77 32.43
CA ASP A 403 -36.81 -65.10 32.31
C ASP A 403 -37.18 -65.65 30.92
N ARG A 404 -36.20 -66.11 30.15
CA ARG A 404 -36.42 -66.58 28.78
C ARG A 404 -37.20 -67.91 28.78
N PRO A 405 -38.37 -68.00 28.13
CA PRO A 405 -39.07 -69.27 27.97
C PRO A 405 -38.29 -70.19 27.03
N VAL A 406 -38.02 -71.43 27.45
CA VAL A 406 -37.37 -72.43 26.59
C VAL A 406 -38.46 -73.23 25.88
N ASN A 407 -38.76 -72.82 24.64
CA ASN A 407 -39.75 -73.49 23.79
C ASN A 407 -39.29 -73.53 22.32
N ASP A 408 -40.00 -74.30 21.49
CA ASP A 408 -39.65 -74.48 20.08
C ASP A 408 -39.56 -73.16 19.30
N GLU A 409 -40.36 -72.14 19.66
CA GLU A 409 -40.33 -70.83 19.02
C GLU A 409 -39.04 -70.08 19.33
N THR A 410 -38.55 -70.10 20.57
CA THR A 410 -37.26 -69.49 20.93
C THR A 410 -36.07 -70.19 20.26
N VAL A 411 -36.12 -71.51 20.08
CA VAL A 411 -35.09 -72.27 19.33
C VAL A 411 -35.09 -71.89 17.85
N LYS A 412 -36.27 -71.74 17.23
CA LYS A 412 -36.39 -71.26 15.84
C LYS A 412 -35.85 -69.84 15.68
N GLN A 413 -36.15 -68.95 16.63
CA GLN A 413 -35.66 -67.57 16.61
C GLN A 413 -34.13 -67.50 16.70
N ASP A 414 -33.50 -68.30 17.58
CA ASP A 414 -32.04 -68.36 17.67
C ASP A 414 -31.40 -68.88 16.39
N ARG A 415 -31.97 -69.92 15.79
CA ARG A 415 -31.49 -70.44 14.50
C ARG A 415 -31.55 -69.38 13.40
N ARG A 416 -32.64 -68.58 13.34
CA ARG A 416 -32.77 -67.50 12.35
C ARG A 416 -31.74 -66.39 12.57
N ARG A 417 -31.52 -65.97 13.81
CA ARG A 417 -30.53 -64.92 14.13
C ARG A 417 -29.09 -65.40 13.89
N GLU A 418 -28.79 -66.65 14.22
CA GLU A 418 -27.48 -67.23 13.91
C GLU A 418 -27.27 -67.39 12.40
N GLN A 419 -28.32 -67.71 11.65
CA GLN A 419 -28.27 -67.68 10.18
C GLN A 419 -28.01 -66.25 9.67
N GLU A 420 -28.76 -65.24 10.13
CA GLU A 420 -28.55 -63.84 9.75
C GLU A 420 -27.13 -63.36 10.11
N ARG A 421 -26.60 -63.77 11.27
CA ARG A 421 -25.21 -63.48 11.69
C ARG A 421 -24.20 -64.04 10.69
N ARG A 422 -24.38 -65.30 10.27
CA ARG A 422 -23.51 -65.93 9.25
C ARG A 422 -23.62 -65.23 7.91
N GLU A 423 -24.84 -64.93 7.45
CA GLU A 423 -25.08 -64.22 6.19
C GLU A 423 -24.46 -62.81 6.19
N LEU A 424 -24.58 -62.07 7.30
CA LEU A 424 -23.94 -60.76 7.46
C LEU A 424 -22.42 -60.87 7.53
N SER A 425 -21.88 -61.89 8.20
CA SER A 425 -20.44 -62.15 8.27
C SER A 425 -19.87 -62.45 6.88
N ASP A 426 -20.52 -63.34 6.12
CA ASP A 426 -20.11 -63.69 4.75
C ASP A 426 -20.23 -62.49 3.82
N TYR A 427 -21.30 -61.69 3.95
CA TYR A 427 -21.47 -60.47 3.19
C TYR A 427 -20.40 -59.42 3.51
N LEU A 428 -20.06 -59.24 4.79
CA LEU A 428 -18.98 -58.36 5.23
C LEU A 428 -17.64 -58.80 4.61
N GLN A 429 -17.32 -60.09 4.66
CA GLN A 429 -16.09 -60.61 4.07
C GLN A 429 -16.02 -60.36 2.56
N ARG A 430 -17.15 -60.47 1.84
CA ARG A 430 -17.23 -60.10 0.42
C ARG A 430 -16.98 -58.62 0.18
N LEU A 431 -17.59 -57.74 0.99
CA LEU A 431 -17.40 -56.29 0.89
C LEU A 431 -15.97 -55.86 1.20
N GLU A 432 -15.32 -56.47 2.20
CA GLU A 432 -13.93 -56.20 2.55
C GLU A 432 -12.98 -56.55 1.39
N ARG A 433 -13.19 -57.70 0.73
CA ARG A 433 -12.43 -58.06 -0.48
C ARG A 433 -12.63 -57.06 -1.62
N GLN A 434 -13.88 -56.63 -1.85
CA GLN A 434 -14.19 -55.61 -2.86
C GLN A 434 -13.52 -54.26 -2.53
N LEU A 435 -13.51 -53.87 -1.25
CA LEU A 435 -12.84 -52.65 -0.80
C LEU A 435 -11.32 -52.72 -1.03
N ASP A 436 -10.69 -53.85 -0.71
CA ASP A 436 -9.25 -54.04 -0.94
C ASP A 436 -8.92 -54.00 -2.44
N ASP A 437 -9.75 -54.60 -3.30
CA ASP A 437 -9.59 -54.52 -4.75
C ASP A 437 -9.79 -53.09 -5.27
N ALA A 438 -10.77 -52.35 -4.76
CA ALA A 438 -10.98 -50.93 -5.10
C ALA A 438 -9.77 -50.06 -4.71
N ARG A 439 -9.21 -50.27 -3.51
CA ARG A 439 -7.98 -49.59 -3.08
C ARG A 439 -6.79 -49.88 -3.98
N ARG A 440 -6.63 -51.12 -4.45
CA ARG A 440 -5.59 -51.46 -5.44
C ARG A 440 -5.80 -50.75 -6.78
N TRP A 441 -7.03 -50.43 -7.17
CA TRP A 441 -7.28 -49.61 -8.35
C TRP A 441 -6.89 -48.15 -8.14
N VAL A 442 -7.15 -47.58 -6.95
CA VAL A 442 -6.67 -46.24 -6.57
C VAL A 442 -5.14 -46.17 -6.72
N ASP A 443 -4.41 -47.08 -6.09
CA ASP A 443 -2.94 -47.10 -6.13
C ASP A 443 -2.40 -47.26 -7.57
N ARG A 444 -3.03 -48.11 -8.38
CA ARG A 444 -2.61 -48.31 -9.78
C ARG A 444 -2.79 -47.06 -10.62
N HIS A 445 -3.92 -46.36 -10.48
CA HIS A 445 -4.15 -45.14 -11.25
C HIS A 445 -3.25 -43.99 -10.77
N ASP A 446 -2.94 -43.92 -9.47
CA ASP A 446 -1.94 -42.97 -8.96
C ASP A 446 -0.54 -43.24 -9.53
N GLN A 447 -0.09 -44.50 -9.51
CA GLN A 447 1.18 -44.88 -10.13
C GLN A 447 1.21 -44.59 -11.64
N GLN A 448 0.11 -44.80 -12.35
CA GLN A 448 -0.03 -44.46 -13.77
C GLN A 448 0.13 -42.95 -13.99
N MET A 449 -0.53 -42.11 -13.17
CA MET A 449 -0.39 -40.66 -13.21
C MET A 449 1.06 -40.22 -12.97
N GLN A 450 1.73 -40.78 -11.96
CA GLN A 450 3.13 -40.49 -11.65
C GLN A 450 4.08 -40.92 -12.78
N ARG A 451 3.80 -42.04 -13.45
CA ARG A 451 4.56 -42.50 -14.62
C ARG A 451 4.42 -41.51 -15.78
N LEU A 452 3.20 -41.16 -16.17
CA LEU A 452 2.92 -40.22 -17.25
C LEU A 452 3.59 -38.86 -17.02
N ARG A 453 3.65 -38.40 -15.76
CA ARG A 453 4.35 -37.16 -15.41
C ARG A 453 5.87 -37.26 -15.54
N ARG A 454 6.46 -38.44 -15.30
CA ARG A 454 7.92 -38.64 -15.41
C ARG A 454 8.38 -38.79 -16.86
N GLU A 455 7.55 -39.36 -17.72
CA GLU A 455 7.90 -39.64 -19.13
C GLU A 455 7.98 -38.38 -20.01
N ILE A 456 7.69 -37.18 -19.48
CA ILE A 456 7.84 -35.93 -20.23
C ILE A 456 9.30 -35.43 -20.28
N TYR A 457 10.17 -35.95 -19.41
CA TYR A 457 11.60 -35.65 -19.31
C TYR A 457 12.41 -36.75 -19.98
#